data_AF-A0A7C2JQP0-F1
#
_entry.id   AF-A0A7C2JQP0-F1
#
_cell.length_a   1.000
_cell.length_b   1.000
_cell.length_c   1.000
_cell.angle_alpha   90.00
_cell.angle_beta   90.00
_cell.angle_gamma   90.00
#
_symmetry.space_group_name_H-M   'P 1'
#
loop_
_entity.id
_entity.type
_entity.pdbx_description
1 polymer ?
#
loop_
_entity_poly.entity_id
_entity_poly.type
_entity_poly.pdbx_seq_one_letter_code
_entity_poly.pdbx_strand_id
1 'polypeptide(L)'
;MAKTEAITMAGCCAVPEKPQSADGRCPECGRKGKPVPRITLEKLLTPEAQRRLTPAAFLFCETPNCPVVYFAPDDGSVFYKPDLMVRVGIKETEPPIPLCYCFGFTREMLWSELAQAGKTTIPDRIKAEVQAGNCRCEETNPRGSCCLGDIQRAIQAFRPQPVPAAELVGVGAENCCALTDGCCAMPSEKTPSTTLRQVGTERLSILASVGAMFIGLLASACCWLPALLAAIGLSSVGLGAKFAPYRPFFAIGALALIGIAFAVTYRRQPKEACCLTPTHRAQRFGLWLALVIVLASLVFPALMARFARSNSSISSAAMSVGVRSFSFRIEGMSCPSCALAIAANLKRLPNVVDARVNFEKGEATIFYRDTLPSKDAIAQAVASVEGRAIFPKRR
;
A
#
# COMPACT_ATOMS: atom_id res chain seq x y z
N MET A 1 37.00 65.23 14.09
CA MET A 1 37.39 63.86 13.68
C MET A 1 36.11 63.07 13.49
N ALA A 2 35.77 62.77 12.24
CA ALA A 2 34.58 62.02 11.86
C ALA A 2 34.84 60.51 11.98
N LYS A 3 33.89 59.76 12.54
CA LYS A 3 33.76 58.33 12.27
C LYS A 3 32.30 57.96 12.19
N THR A 4 31.86 57.80 10.95
CA THR A 4 30.64 57.17 10.48
C THR A 4 30.58 55.73 10.99
N GLU A 5 29.53 55.36 11.71
CA GLU A 5 29.20 53.96 11.97
C GLU A 5 28.29 53.45 10.85
N ALA A 6 28.71 52.33 10.29
CA ALA A 6 28.14 51.71 9.11
C ALA A 6 26.80 51.03 9.46
N ILE A 7 25.75 51.40 8.73
CA ILE A 7 24.49 50.67 8.66
C ILE A 7 24.74 49.43 7.78
N THR A 8 24.91 48.26 8.40
CA THR A 8 24.88 46.98 7.69
C THR A 8 23.45 46.65 7.30
N MET A 9 23.11 46.93 6.05
CA MET A 9 21.98 46.35 5.32
C MET A 9 22.24 44.85 5.11
N ALA A 10 21.53 44.00 5.86
CA ALA A 10 21.53 42.56 5.64
C ALA A 10 20.09 42.03 5.58
N GLY A 11 19.69 41.57 4.39
CA GLY A 11 18.70 40.49 4.24
C GLY A 11 17.31 40.85 3.71
N CYS A 12 17.18 41.19 2.42
CA CYS A 12 15.88 41.19 1.70
C CYS A 12 15.37 39.79 1.30
N CYS A 13 16.03 38.71 1.71
CA CYS A 13 15.63 37.32 1.42
C CYS A 13 15.74 36.42 2.67
N ALA A 14 15.16 36.82 3.79
CA ALA A 14 14.90 35.87 4.86
C ALA A 14 13.69 34.99 4.48
N VAL A 15 13.94 33.73 4.15
CA VAL A 15 12.89 32.70 4.16
C VAL A 15 12.35 32.67 5.59
N PRO A 16 11.04 32.86 5.83
CA PRO A 16 10.52 32.83 7.18
C PRO A 16 10.87 31.48 7.81
N GLU A 17 11.59 31.53 8.94
CA GLU A 17 11.79 30.37 9.80
C GLU A 17 10.43 29.77 10.12
N LYS A 18 10.33 28.47 9.86
CA LYS A 18 9.13 27.65 10.00
C LYS A 18 8.52 27.87 11.40
N PRO A 19 7.37 28.53 11.53
CA PRO A 19 6.81 28.78 12.85
C PRO A 19 6.42 27.46 13.51
N GLN A 20 6.91 27.28 14.74
CA GLN A 20 6.62 26.13 15.57
C GLN A 20 5.25 26.33 16.25
N SER A 21 4.20 25.85 15.59
CA SER A 21 2.87 25.61 16.18
C SER A 21 2.19 24.50 15.37
N ALA A 22 2.71 23.27 15.55
CA ALA A 22 2.72 22.20 14.55
C ALA A 22 1.60 21.14 14.67
N ASP A 23 0.52 21.40 15.43
CA ASP A 23 -0.48 20.35 15.67
C ASP A 23 -1.64 20.35 14.67
N GLY A 24 -1.73 21.35 13.79
CA GLY A 24 -2.80 21.45 12.79
C GLY A 24 -4.21 21.50 13.40
N ARG A 25 -4.32 22.01 14.63
CA ARG A 25 -5.57 22.10 15.40
C ARG A 25 -6.12 23.50 15.36
N CYS A 26 -7.44 23.60 15.26
CA CYS A 26 -8.15 24.87 15.29
C CYS A 26 -7.92 25.56 16.65
N PRO A 27 -7.55 26.85 16.68
CA PRO A 27 -7.26 27.56 17.92
C PRO A 27 -8.49 27.70 18.83
N GLU A 28 -9.70 27.65 18.27
CA GLU A 28 -10.93 27.86 19.04
C GLU A 28 -11.58 26.56 19.56
N CYS A 29 -11.63 25.49 18.74
CA CYS A 29 -12.26 24.23 19.16
C CYS A 29 -11.28 23.06 19.41
N GLY A 30 -9.97 23.26 19.20
CA GLY A 30 -8.94 22.23 19.41
C GLY A 30 -8.98 21.02 18.47
N ARG A 31 -9.97 20.94 17.55
CA ARG A 31 -10.09 19.85 16.58
C ARG A 31 -9.12 20.03 15.42
N LYS A 32 -8.64 18.92 14.89
CA LYS A 32 -7.74 18.89 13.73
C LYS A 32 -8.43 19.45 12.48
N GLY A 33 -7.78 20.38 11.80
CA GLY A 33 -8.25 20.94 10.53
C GLY A 33 -7.89 20.06 9.33
N LYS A 34 -8.49 20.37 8.18
CA LYS A 34 -8.19 19.75 6.88
C LYS A 34 -7.47 20.73 5.97
N PRO A 35 -6.40 20.34 5.25
CA PRO A 35 -5.76 21.22 4.28
C PRO A 35 -6.77 21.77 3.26
N VAL A 36 -6.64 23.06 2.96
CA VAL A 36 -7.46 23.72 1.94
C VAL A 36 -6.54 24.40 0.91
N PRO A 37 -6.82 24.27 -0.40
CA PRO A 37 -6.05 24.96 -1.44
C PRO A 37 -6.11 26.48 -1.29
N ARG A 38 -5.02 27.16 -1.62
CA ARG A 38 -4.93 28.63 -1.56
C ARG A 38 -5.98 29.31 -2.44
N ILE A 39 -6.21 28.79 -3.65
CA ILE A 39 -7.22 29.30 -4.59
C ILE A 39 -8.62 29.35 -3.97
N THR A 40 -8.95 28.44 -3.05
CA THR A 40 -10.24 28.44 -2.35
C THR A 40 -10.39 29.70 -1.50
N LEU A 41 -9.35 30.09 -0.75
CA LEU A 41 -9.39 31.30 0.06
C LEU A 41 -9.42 32.55 -0.82
N GLU A 42 -8.61 32.60 -1.87
CA GLU A 42 -8.54 33.73 -2.81
C GLU A 42 -9.87 33.98 -3.54
N LYS A 43 -10.69 32.95 -3.73
CA LYS A 43 -12.00 33.08 -4.41
C LYS A 43 -13.16 33.33 -3.46
N LEU A 44 -13.08 32.86 -2.22
CA LEU A 44 -14.23 32.84 -1.30
C LEU A 44 -14.13 33.86 -0.17
N LEU A 45 -12.94 34.35 0.17
CA LEU A 45 -12.79 35.42 1.17
C LEU A 45 -13.33 36.74 0.62
N THR A 46 -13.92 37.55 1.50
CA THR A 46 -14.30 38.93 1.20
C THR A 46 -13.05 39.76 0.85
N PRO A 47 -13.19 40.87 0.10
CA PRO A 47 -12.05 41.75 -0.22
C PRO A 47 -11.28 42.21 1.03
N GLU A 48 -11.98 42.47 2.13
CA GLU A 48 -11.41 42.81 3.44
C GLU A 48 -10.55 41.69 4.01
N ALA A 49 -11.07 40.46 3.97
CA ALA A 49 -10.38 39.29 4.47
C ALA A 49 -9.19 38.89 3.57
N GLN A 50 -9.29 39.05 2.26
CA GLN A 50 -8.19 38.79 1.33
C GLN A 50 -6.96 39.66 1.61
N ARG A 51 -7.14 40.91 2.07
CA ARG A 51 -6.02 41.78 2.49
C ARG A 51 -5.24 41.22 3.68
N ARG A 52 -5.85 40.33 4.47
CA ARG A 52 -5.21 39.63 5.61
C ARG A 52 -4.63 38.27 5.22
N LEU A 53 -4.76 37.84 3.96
CA LEU A 53 -4.30 36.53 3.52
C LEU A 53 -2.76 36.48 3.44
N THR A 54 -2.16 35.59 4.22
CA THR A 54 -0.71 35.41 4.28
C THR A 54 -0.24 34.29 3.32
N PRO A 55 1.08 34.10 3.14
CA PRO A 55 1.64 32.96 2.39
C PRO A 55 1.50 31.59 3.10
N ALA A 56 1.05 31.56 4.36
CA ALA A 56 1.00 30.34 5.17
C ALA A 56 0.01 29.30 4.61
N ALA A 57 0.19 28.04 5.05
CA ALA A 57 -0.73 26.96 4.71
C ALA A 57 -1.97 27.01 5.61
N PHE A 58 -3.15 27.15 4.99
CA PHE A 58 -4.42 27.20 5.71
C PHE A 58 -5.08 25.83 5.84
N LEU A 59 -5.81 25.66 6.94
CA LEU A 59 -6.64 24.51 7.26
C LEU A 59 -8.10 24.94 7.42
N PHE A 60 -9.04 24.12 6.94
CA PHE A 60 -10.47 24.26 7.15
C PHE A 60 -10.92 23.55 8.44
N CYS A 61 -11.70 24.24 9.27
CA CYS A 61 -12.29 23.69 10.48
C CYS A 61 -13.64 23.01 10.18
N GLU A 62 -13.71 21.68 10.32
CA GLU A 62 -14.94 20.91 10.05
C GLU A 62 -15.96 20.89 11.22
N THR A 63 -15.66 21.51 12.36
CA THR A 63 -16.54 21.46 13.54
C THR A 63 -17.79 22.33 13.34
N PRO A 64 -19.03 21.79 13.35
CA PRO A 64 -20.23 22.57 13.00
C PRO A 64 -20.44 23.83 13.85
N ASN A 65 -20.30 23.71 15.17
CA ASN A 65 -20.58 24.80 16.12
C ASN A 65 -19.37 25.73 16.37
N CYS A 66 -18.30 25.60 15.59
CA CYS A 66 -17.11 26.44 15.73
C CYS A 66 -17.14 27.57 14.69
N PRO A 67 -17.03 28.85 15.07
CA PRO A 67 -17.18 29.97 14.14
C PRO A 67 -15.97 30.14 13.21
N VAL A 68 -14.80 29.58 13.56
CA VAL A 68 -13.64 29.49 12.67
C VAL A 68 -13.98 28.68 11.42
N VAL A 69 -13.65 29.24 10.27
CA VAL A 69 -13.73 28.57 8.96
C VAL A 69 -12.33 28.14 8.53
N TYR A 70 -11.39 29.09 8.42
CA TYR A 70 -9.99 28.81 8.07
C TYR A 70 -9.05 29.27 9.16
N PHE A 71 -7.94 28.56 9.33
CA PHE A 71 -6.86 28.97 10.22
C PHE A 71 -5.50 28.49 9.70
N ALA A 72 -4.45 29.24 9.94
CA ALA A 72 -3.07 28.88 9.63
C ALA A 72 -2.33 28.62 10.96
N PRO A 73 -1.89 27.38 11.23
CA PRO A 73 -1.16 27.04 12.46
C PRO A 73 0.17 27.76 12.57
N ASP A 74 0.79 28.06 11.42
CA ASP A 74 2.14 28.64 11.34
C ASP A 74 2.15 30.10 11.82
N ASP A 75 1.31 30.97 11.27
CA ASP A 75 1.31 32.40 11.62
C ASP A 75 0.14 32.84 12.51
N GLY A 76 -0.74 31.89 12.88
CA GLY A 76 -1.89 32.15 13.73
C GLY A 76 -3.05 32.88 13.04
N SER A 77 -3.02 33.08 11.71
CA SER A 77 -4.10 33.72 10.98
C SER A 77 -5.41 32.94 11.08
N VAL A 78 -6.53 33.65 11.27
CA VAL A 78 -7.87 33.05 11.39
C VAL A 78 -8.88 33.81 10.52
N PHE A 79 -9.80 33.05 9.92
CA PHE A 79 -10.95 33.57 9.17
C PHE A 79 -12.24 32.91 9.67
N TYR A 80 -13.26 33.75 9.84
CA TYR A 80 -14.57 33.37 10.40
C TYR A 80 -15.65 33.36 9.32
N LYS A 81 -16.87 32.91 9.66
CA LYS A 81 -18.01 32.92 8.71
C LYS A 81 -18.22 34.27 7.99
N PRO A 82 -18.15 35.44 8.67
CA PRO A 82 -18.37 36.73 8.00
C PRO A 82 -17.25 37.14 7.04
N ASP A 83 -16.10 36.48 7.11
CA ASP A 83 -14.97 36.73 6.20
C ASP A 83 -15.15 36.06 4.84
N LEU A 84 -16.22 35.28 4.63
CA LEU A 84 -16.50 34.60 3.38
C LEU A 84 -17.68 35.23 2.64
N MET A 85 -17.58 35.28 1.31
CA MET A 85 -18.63 35.72 0.39
C MET A 85 -19.76 34.68 0.25
N VAL A 86 -19.58 33.47 0.78
CA VAL A 86 -20.53 32.37 0.69
C VAL A 86 -20.86 31.81 2.07
N ARG A 87 -22.08 31.29 2.24
CA ARG A 87 -22.49 30.59 3.46
C ARG A 87 -21.77 29.24 3.55
N VAL A 88 -21.28 28.88 4.74
CA VAL A 88 -20.52 27.64 4.93
C VAL A 88 -21.42 26.56 5.48
N GLY A 89 -21.97 25.69 4.63
CA GLY A 89 -23.06 24.77 4.99
C GLY A 89 -22.87 23.88 6.22
N ILE A 90 -21.65 23.45 6.56
CA ILE A 90 -21.43 22.69 7.82
C ILE A 90 -21.55 23.57 9.08
N LYS A 91 -21.46 24.88 8.93
CA LYS A 91 -21.57 25.91 9.97
C LYS A 91 -22.94 26.59 9.99
N GLU A 92 -23.87 26.13 9.15
CA GLU A 92 -25.25 26.64 9.09
C GLU A 92 -26.23 25.67 9.75
N THR A 93 -27.11 26.23 10.57
CA THR A 93 -28.26 25.55 11.18
C THR A 93 -29.57 25.87 10.46
N GLU A 94 -29.64 27.01 9.79
CA GLU A 94 -30.85 27.52 9.12
C GLU A 94 -30.71 27.54 7.59
N PRO A 95 -31.78 27.23 6.83
CA PRO A 95 -31.81 27.29 5.38
C PRO A 95 -31.42 28.66 4.77
N PRO A 96 -30.96 28.70 3.51
CA PRO A 96 -30.45 27.56 2.74
C PRO A 96 -29.13 27.05 3.33
N ILE A 97 -29.00 25.72 3.44
CA ILE A 97 -27.77 25.08 3.91
C ILE A 97 -27.05 24.43 2.71
N PRO A 98 -26.02 25.07 2.14
CA PRO A 98 -25.40 24.60 0.90
C PRO A 98 -24.64 23.28 1.11
N LEU A 99 -24.84 22.33 0.20
CA LEU A 99 -24.08 21.08 0.15
C LEU A 99 -23.19 21.03 -1.09
N CYS A 100 -23.69 21.43 -2.27
CA CYS A 100 -22.92 21.54 -3.50
C CYS A 100 -22.95 22.98 -4.02
N TYR A 101 -21.78 23.64 -3.99
CA TYR A 101 -21.64 25.04 -4.39
C TYR A 101 -21.58 25.22 -5.91
N CYS A 102 -21.10 24.22 -6.66
CA CYS A 102 -21.05 24.31 -8.13
C CYS A 102 -22.44 24.28 -8.76
N PHE A 103 -23.35 23.48 -8.22
CA PHE A 103 -24.66 23.19 -8.83
C PHE A 103 -25.85 23.59 -7.95
N GLY A 104 -25.60 24.29 -6.84
CA GLY A 104 -26.64 24.87 -5.99
C GLY A 104 -27.46 23.87 -5.16
N PHE A 105 -27.01 22.61 -4.99
CA PHE A 105 -27.74 21.66 -4.15
C PHE A 105 -27.64 22.01 -2.67
N THR A 106 -28.79 22.11 -2.01
CA THR A 106 -28.88 22.38 -0.58
C THR A 106 -29.38 21.16 0.20
N ARG A 107 -29.28 21.22 1.52
CA ARG A 107 -29.79 20.17 2.42
C ARG A 107 -31.30 20.00 2.29
N GLU A 108 -32.03 21.10 2.12
CA GLU A 108 -33.49 21.08 2.01
C GLU A 108 -33.94 20.32 0.77
N MET A 109 -33.31 20.56 -0.39
CA MET A 109 -33.58 19.82 -1.64
C MET A 109 -33.29 18.32 -1.50
N LEU A 110 -32.17 17.99 -0.86
CA LEU A 110 -31.78 16.60 -0.62
C LEU A 110 -32.77 15.88 0.28
N TRP A 111 -33.14 16.50 1.39
CA TRP A 111 -34.05 15.92 2.37
C TRP A 111 -35.49 15.87 1.86
N SER A 112 -35.92 16.81 1.01
CA SER A 112 -37.23 16.73 0.36
C SER A 112 -37.32 15.56 -0.63
N GLU A 113 -36.28 15.29 -1.43
CA GLU A 113 -36.25 14.11 -2.31
C GLU A 113 -36.31 12.81 -1.49
N LEU A 114 -35.52 12.73 -0.41
CA LEU A 114 -35.50 11.57 0.47
C LEU A 114 -36.83 11.35 1.19
N ALA A 115 -37.48 12.42 1.65
CA ALA A 115 -38.78 12.34 2.33
C ALA A 115 -39.89 11.89 1.38
N GLN A 116 -39.89 12.35 0.12
CA GLN A 116 -40.96 12.06 -0.85
C GLN A 116 -40.80 10.70 -1.54
N ALA A 117 -39.59 10.35 -1.96
CA ALA A 117 -39.34 9.18 -2.81
C ALA A 117 -38.59 8.04 -2.10
N GLY A 118 -38.14 8.23 -0.85
CA GLY A 118 -37.26 7.30 -0.14
C GLY A 118 -35.86 7.18 -0.73
N LYS A 119 -35.56 7.91 -1.81
CA LYS A 119 -34.29 7.92 -2.53
C LYS A 119 -34.03 9.30 -3.12
N THR A 120 -32.75 9.63 -3.32
CA THR A 120 -32.35 10.89 -3.98
C THR A 120 -31.56 10.60 -5.25
N THR A 121 -31.71 11.46 -6.24
CA THR A 121 -30.93 11.44 -7.49
C THR A 121 -29.79 12.47 -7.50
N ILE A 122 -29.73 13.35 -6.49
CA ILE A 122 -28.73 14.42 -6.38
C ILE A 122 -27.29 13.91 -6.51
N PRO A 123 -26.86 12.80 -5.84
CA PRO A 123 -25.50 12.30 -6.01
C PRO A 123 -25.17 11.94 -7.45
N ASP A 124 -26.12 11.42 -8.22
CA ASP A 124 -25.90 10.98 -9.59
C ASP A 124 -25.91 12.17 -10.56
N ARG A 125 -26.78 13.16 -10.32
CA ARG A 125 -26.77 14.45 -11.03
C ARG A 125 -25.42 15.17 -10.85
N ILE A 126 -24.89 15.22 -9.63
CA ILE A 126 -23.58 15.81 -9.35
C ILE A 126 -22.47 15.03 -10.09
N LYS A 127 -22.49 13.70 -10.06
CA LYS A 127 -21.48 12.88 -10.76
C LYS A 127 -21.50 13.13 -12.26
N ALA A 128 -22.68 13.24 -12.87
CA ALA A 128 -22.82 13.51 -14.29
C ALA A 128 -22.18 14.86 -14.67
N GLU A 129 -22.44 15.91 -13.89
CA GLU A 129 -21.85 17.23 -14.13
C GLU A 129 -20.32 17.26 -13.89
N VAL A 130 -19.84 16.53 -12.89
CA VAL A 130 -18.39 16.38 -12.65
C VAL A 130 -17.72 15.65 -13.82
N GLN A 131 -18.33 14.60 -14.36
CA GLN A 131 -17.83 13.88 -15.53
C GLN A 131 -17.85 14.74 -16.80
N ALA A 132 -18.81 15.66 -16.91
CA ALA A 132 -18.87 16.66 -17.98
C ALA A 132 -17.82 17.78 -17.84
N GLY A 133 -17.07 17.83 -16.73
CA GLY A 133 -16.03 18.84 -16.50
C GLY A 133 -16.58 20.19 -16.00
N ASN A 134 -17.86 20.25 -15.58
CA ASN A 134 -18.52 21.50 -15.21
C ASN A 134 -18.27 21.94 -13.76
N CYS A 135 -17.51 21.17 -12.98
CA CYS A 135 -17.29 21.46 -11.57
C CYS A 135 -16.09 22.39 -11.32
N ARG A 136 -16.24 23.34 -10.38
CA ARG A 136 -15.18 24.22 -9.88
C ARG A 136 -15.09 24.16 -8.36
N CYS A 137 -14.95 22.95 -7.80
CA CYS A 137 -15.03 22.74 -6.34
C CYS A 137 -13.95 23.52 -5.58
N GLU A 138 -12.74 23.63 -6.13
CA GLU A 138 -11.63 24.35 -5.51
C GLU A 138 -11.86 25.86 -5.43
N GLU A 139 -12.71 26.42 -6.29
CA GLU A 139 -13.02 27.85 -6.32
C GLU A 139 -14.34 28.20 -5.61
N THR A 140 -15.27 27.25 -5.53
CA THR A 140 -16.65 27.53 -5.09
C THR A 140 -17.02 26.88 -3.76
N ASN A 141 -16.37 25.76 -3.38
CA ASN A 141 -16.65 25.07 -2.13
C ASN A 141 -15.69 25.55 -1.03
N PRO A 142 -16.17 26.03 0.13
CA PRO A 142 -15.32 26.40 1.26
C PRO A 142 -14.35 25.31 1.73
N ARG A 143 -14.66 24.03 1.50
CA ARG A 143 -13.74 22.92 1.80
C ARG A 143 -12.60 22.75 0.79
N GLY A 144 -12.65 23.43 -0.34
CA GLY A 144 -11.71 23.30 -1.45
C GLY A 144 -11.62 21.87 -2.03
N SER A 145 -12.67 21.08 -1.85
CA SER A 145 -12.71 19.66 -2.25
C SER A 145 -14.11 19.26 -2.71
N CYS A 146 -14.25 18.06 -3.28
CA CYS A 146 -15.52 17.59 -3.85
C CYS A 146 -16.64 17.50 -2.79
N CYS A 147 -17.81 18.08 -3.11
CA CYS A 147 -18.99 18.11 -2.23
C CYS A 147 -19.66 16.75 -2.00
N LEU A 148 -19.33 15.71 -2.78
CA LEU A 148 -19.99 14.40 -2.65
C LEU A 148 -19.87 13.81 -1.24
N GLY A 149 -18.77 14.09 -0.52
CA GLY A 149 -18.64 13.68 0.88
C GLY A 149 -19.65 14.34 1.82
N ASP A 150 -19.97 15.62 1.59
CA ASP A 150 -21.00 16.34 2.37
C ASP A 150 -22.40 15.83 2.03
N ILE A 151 -22.66 15.55 0.76
CA ILE A 151 -23.92 14.96 0.30
C ILE A 151 -24.15 13.60 0.99
N GLN A 152 -23.14 12.72 0.99
CA GLN A 152 -23.27 11.40 1.64
C GLN A 152 -23.48 11.51 3.15
N ARG A 153 -22.80 12.43 3.83
CA ARG A 153 -23.04 12.70 5.25
C ARG A 153 -24.45 13.22 5.50
N ALA A 154 -24.97 14.11 4.64
CA ALA A 154 -26.32 14.64 4.75
C ALA A 154 -27.40 13.57 4.49
N ILE A 155 -27.15 12.61 3.59
CA ILE A 155 -28.01 11.44 3.40
C ILE A 155 -28.03 10.57 4.67
N GLN A 156 -26.86 10.27 5.25
CA GLN A 156 -26.76 9.44 6.47
C GLN A 156 -27.39 10.11 7.70
N ALA A 157 -27.32 11.44 7.75
CA ALA A 157 -27.92 12.25 8.80
C ALA A 157 -29.44 12.40 8.66
N PHE A 158 -30.01 12.09 7.49
CA PHE A 158 -31.46 12.11 7.30
C PHE A 158 -32.13 11.09 8.22
N ARG A 159 -33.11 11.56 8.99
CA ARG A 159 -34.01 10.75 9.78
C ARG A 159 -35.41 11.08 9.29
N PRO A 160 -36.17 10.11 8.75
CA PRO A 160 -37.54 10.37 8.35
C PRO A 160 -38.31 10.84 9.59
N GLN A 161 -38.89 12.02 9.50
CA GLN A 161 -39.84 12.45 10.53
C GLN A 161 -41.08 11.55 10.41
N PRO A 162 -41.65 11.05 11.51
CA PRO A 162 -42.97 10.44 11.46
C PRO A 162 -43.94 11.50 10.94
N VAL A 163 -44.61 11.20 9.83
CA VAL A 163 -45.67 12.05 9.29
C VAL A 163 -46.75 12.15 10.38
N PRO A 164 -47.22 13.33 10.78
CA PRO A 164 -48.33 13.45 11.71
C PRO A 164 -49.51 12.66 11.15
N ALA A 165 -50.10 11.76 11.96
CA ALA A 165 -51.23 10.91 11.57
C ALA A 165 -52.52 11.69 11.21
N ALA A 166 -52.46 13.01 11.16
CA ALA A 166 -53.58 13.91 10.93
C ALA A 166 -53.99 14.08 9.45
N GLU A 167 -53.22 13.56 8.49
CA GLU A 167 -53.56 13.63 7.05
C GLU A 167 -54.01 12.29 6.42
N LEU A 168 -54.23 11.25 7.22
CA LEU A 168 -54.89 10.01 6.77
C LEU A 168 -56.35 10.00 7.21
N VAL A 169 -57.13 10.96 6.71
CA VAL A 169 -58.59 10.82 6.69
C VAL A 169 -58.97 10.21 5.36
N GLY A 170 -59.42 8.95 5.40
CA GLY A 170 -60.18 8.36 4.29
C GLY A 170 -59.64 7.06 3.69
N VAL A 171 -59.23 6.08 4.50
CA VAL A 171 -59.46 4.68 4.14
C VAL A 171 -59.93 3.96 5.40
N GLY A 172 -61.16 3.45 5.36
CA GLY A 172 -61.86 2.85 6.49
C GLY A 172 -61.04 1.76 7.17
N ALA A 173 -60.81 1.96 8.47
CA ALA A 173 -60.33 0.93 9.37
C ALA A 173 -61.50 0.02 9.74
N GLU A 174 -61.65 -1.08 9.03
CA GLU A 174 -62.43 -2.19 9.54
C GLU A 174 -61.82 -3.53 9.10
N ASN A 175 -61.57 -4.35 10.12
CA ASN A 175 -61.14 -5.76 10.10
C ASN A 175 -59.63 -6.02 9.98
N CYS A 176 -58.90 -5.87 11.09
CA CYS A 176 -57.68 -6.65 11.35
C CYS A 176 -57.42 -7.02 12.83
N CYS A 177 -58.42 -6.97 13.71
CA CYS A 177 -58.31 -7.53 15.07
C CYS A 177 -59.68 -8.03 15.57
N ALA A 178 -60.06 -9.24 15.17
CA ALA A 178 -60.97 -10.05 15.99
C ALA A 178 -60.10 -10.87 16.95
N LEU A 179 -60.21 -10.47 18.21
CA LEU A 179 -59.65 -11.07 19.40
C LEU A 179 -60.17 -12.50 19.59
N THR A 180 -59.29 -13.51 19.54
CA THR A 180 -59.22 -14.60 20.53
C THR A 180 -58.00 -15.48 20.25
N ASP A 181 -57.30 -15.79 21.33
CA ASP A 181 -56.13 -16.67 21.51
C ASP A 181 -54.75 -16.07 21.25
N GLY A 182 -54.01 -16.01 22.37
CA GLY A 182 -52.93 -15.09 22.62
C GLY A 182 -51.68 -15.26 21.76
N CYS A 183 -51.15 -14.12 21.32
CA CYS A 183 -49.75 -13.94 20.96
C CYS A 183 -49.34 -12.48 21.21
N CYS A 184 -49.15 -12.11 22.48
CA CYS A 184 -48.23 -11.04 22.90
C CYS A 184 -47.80 -11.34 24.34
N ALA A 185 -46.93 -12.34 24.51
CA ALA A 185 -46.09 -12.46 25.68
C ALA A 185 -44.66 -12.07 25.27
N MET A 186 -44.17 -10.98 25.87
CA MET A 186 -42.77 -10.59 25.86
C MET A 186 -41.93 -11.70 26.52
N PRO A 187 -40.75 -12.08 25.98
CA PRO A 187 -39.75 -12.75 26.79
C PRO A 187 -38.77 -11.72 27.36
N SER A 188 -38.92 -11.45 28.65
CA SER A 188 -37.86 -10.95 29.53
C SER A 188 -36.89 -12.09 29.84
N GLU A 189 -35.59 -11.80 29.65
CA GLU A 189 -34.39 -12.41 30.24
C GLU A 189 -34.29 -13.93 30.43
N LYS A 190 -33.31 -14.53 29.73
CA LYS A 190 -32.12 -15.23 30.28
C LYS A 190 -31.55 -16.20 29.26
N THR A 191 -30.46 -15.86 28.57
CA THR A 191 -29.35 -16.76 28.18
C THR A 191 -28.28 -16.00 27.36
N PRO A 192 -27.03 -16.48 27.29
CA PRO A 192 -25.85 -15.67 27.58
C PRO A 192 -25.32 -14.87 26.39
N SER A 193 -24.65 -13.78 26.76
CA SER A 193 -23.63 -13.02 26.03
C SER A 193 -23.10 -13.68 24.74
N THR A 194 -23.75 -13.34 23.62
CA THR A 194 -23.18 -13.50 22.26
C THR A 194 -22.16 -12.39 21.94
N THR A 195 -21.70 -11.67 22.95
CA THR A 195 -20.63 -10.65 22.89
C THR A 195 -19.23 -11.25 22.65
N LEU A 196 -19.07 -12.59 22.69
CA LEU A 196 -17.81 -13.27 22.35
C LEU A 196 -17.70 -13.69 20.88
N ARG A 197 -18.77 -13.62 20.07
CA ARG A 197 -18.74 -14.13 18.68
C ARG A 197 -18.48 -13.06 17.62
N GLN A 198 -18.65 -11.78 17.93
CA GLN A 198 -18.30 -10.66 17.03
C GLN A 198 -16.86 -10.15 17.19
N VAL A 199 -16.20 -10.40 18.33
CA VAL A 199 -14.75 -10.11 18.48
C VAL A 199 -13.90 -11.15 17.74
N GLY A 200 -14.45 -12.35 17.49
CA GLY A 200 -13.77 -13.42 16.77
C GLY A 200 -13.61 -13.16 15.27
N THR A 201 -14.54 -12.46 14.62
CA THR A 201 -14.53 -12.26 13.16
C THR A 201 -13.58 -11.15 12.70
N GLU A 202 -13.41 -10.07 13.46
CA GLU A 202 -12.36 -9.07 13.18
C GLU A 202 -10.96 -9.65 13.44
N ARG A 203 -10.77 -10.35 14.57
CA ARG A 203 -9.49 -11.01 14.85
C ARG A 203 -9.17 -12.09 13.83
N LEU A 204 -10.17 -12.80 13.30
CA LEU A 204 -10.00 -13.80 12.25
C LEU A 204 -9.78 -13.18 10.86
N SER A 205 -10.39 -12.03 10.56
CA SER A 205 -10.11 -11.25 9.33
C SER A 205 -8.71 -10.66 9.35
N ILE A 206 -8.27 -10.12 10.49
CA ILE A 206 -6.90 -9.64 10.70
C ILE A 206 -5.93 -10.84 10.71
N LEU A 207 -6.25 -11.96 11.37
CA LEU A 207 -5.44 -13.19 11.28
C LEU A 207 -5.41 -13.77 9.87
N ALA A 208 -6.46 -13.64 9.07
CA ALA A 208 -6.50 -14.09 7.69
C ALA A 208 -5.72 -13.15 6.77
N SER A 209 -5.71 -11.86 7.07
CA SER A 209 -4.93 -10.84 6.34
C SER A 209 -3.44 -10.96 6.67
N VAL A 210 -3.12 -11.02 7.97
CA VAL A 210 -1.77 -11.30 8.48
C VAL A 210 -1.34 -12.70 8.05
N GLY A 211 -2.22 -13.70 8.11
CA GLY A 211 -1.99 -15.05 7.63
C GLY A 211 -1.74 -15.12 6.13
N ALA A 212 -2.45 -14.34 5.31
CA ALA A 212 -2.19 -14.23 3.88
C ALA A 212 -0.87 -13.50 3.59
N MET A 213 -0.50 -12.51 4.39
CA MET A 213 0.82 -11.86 4.31
C MET A 213 1.93 -12.82 4.74
N PHE A 214 1.75 -13.60 5.81
CA PHE A 214 2.70 -14.60 6.29
C PHE A 214 2.80 -15.81 5.36
N ILE A 215 1.70 -16.28 4.78
CA ILE A 215 1.70 -17.33 3.75
C ILE A 215 2.31 -16.78 2.47
N GLY A 216 2.07 -15.52 2.11
CA GLY A 216 2.77 -14.84 1.01
C GLY A 216 4.27 -14.71 1.27
N LEU A 217 4.67 -14.43 2.52
CA LEU A 217 6.07 -14.33 2.95
C LEU A 217 6.75 -15.71 3.01
N LEU A 218 6.06 -16.75 3.48
CA LEU A 218 6.51 -18.14 3.50
C LEU A 218 6.53 -18.77 2.10
N ALA A 219 5.58 -18.43 1.24
CA ALA A 219 5.61 -18.77 -0.18
C ALA A 219 6.74 -18.01 -0.89
N SER A 220 7.00 -16.76 -0.50
CA SER A 220 8.18 -16.00 -0.96
C SER A 220 9.50 -16.53 -0.37
N ALA A 221 9.44 -17.29 0.73
CA ALA A 221 10.64 -17.87 1.34
C ALA A 221 11.31 -18.85 0.40
N CYS A 222 10.61 -19.53 -0.52
CA CYS A 222 11.30 -20.38 -1.49
C CYS A 222 12.16 -19.60 -2.52
N CYS A 223 12.02 -18.27 -2.60
CA CYS A 223 12.78 -17.38 -3.49
C CYS A 223 13.71 -16.40 -2.74
N TRP A 224 13.30 -15.90 -1.58
CA TRP A 224 14.12 -15.02 -0.74
C TRP A 224 15.04 -15.79 0.19
N LEU A 225 14.65 -16.97 0.69
CA LEU A 225 15.49 -17.73 1.61
C LEU A 225 16.82 -18.15 0.99
N PRO A 226 16.92 -18.56 -0.30
CA PRO A 226 18.21 -18.79 -0.94
C PRO A 226 19.07 -17.52 -1.04
N ALA A 227 18.46 -16.37 -1.35
CA ALA A 227 19.17 -15.09 -1.44
C ALA A 227 19.61 -14.56 -0.05
N LEU A 228 18.76 -14.73 0.96
CA LEU A 228 19.02 -14.38 2.35
C LEU A 228 20.08 -15.30 2.95
N LEU A 229 19.98 -16.62 2.75
CA LEU A 229 21.00 -17.58 3.16
C LEU A 229 22.31 -17.35 2.44
N ALA A 230 22.30 -17.02 1.14
CA ALA A 230 23.50 -16.59 0.42
C ALA A 230 24.10 -15.28 0.98
N ALA A 231 23.26 -14.33 1.40
CA ALA A 231 23.71 -13.10 2.06
C ALA A 231 24.31 -13.36 3.46
N ILE A 232 23.83 -14.39 4.16
CA ILE A 232 24.36 -14.85 5.45
C ILE A 232 25.54 -15.84 5.24
N GLY A 233 25.90 -16.15 3.99
CA GLY A 233 27.01 -17.07 3.66
C GLY A 233 26.71 -18.56 3.87
N LEU A 234 25.45 -18.93 4.08
CA LEU A 234 25.00 -20.33 4.10
C LEU A 234 24.64 -20.79 2.68
N SER A 235 25.40 -21.75 2.16
CA SER A 235 25.22 -22.34 0.83
C SER A 235 23.88 -23.07 0.72
N SER A 236 22.86 -22.48 0.09
CA SER A 236 21.54 -23.11 -0.13
C SER A 236 21.51 -24.15 -1.28
N VAL A 237 22.66 -24.74 -1.63
CA VAL A 237 22.78 -25.72 -2.71
C VAL A 237 22.41 -27.09 -2.16
N GLY A 238 21.13 -27.45 -2.19
CA GLY A 238 20.68 -28.82 -1.87
C GLY A 238 19.19 -28.95 -1.57
N LEU A 239 18.63 -28.04 -0.77
CA LEU A 239 17.21 -28.11 -0.38
C LEU A 239 16.24 -27.79 -1.53
N GLY A 240 16.63 -26.90 -2.46
CA GLY A 240 15.77 -26.47 -3.57
C GLY A 240 15.58 -27.51 -4.68
N ALA A 241 16.52 -28.45 -4.86
CA ALA A 241 16.50 -29.40 -5.99
C ALA A 241 15.43 -30.50 -5.83
N LYS A 242 15.18 -30.96 -4.60
CA LYS A 242 14.13 -31.96 -4.32
C LYS A 242 12.70 -31.42 -4.49
N PHE A 243 12.50 -30.11 -4.31
CA PHE A 243 11.19 -29.47 -4.48
C PHE A 243 11.00 -28.81 -5.86
N ALA A 244 12.01 -28.85 -6.73
CA ALA A 244 11.92 -28.31 -8.09
C ALA A 244 10.74 -28.89 -8.92
N PRO A 245 10.40 -30.20 -8.83
CA PRO A 245 9.26 -30.76 -9.55
C PRO A 245 7.91 -30.27 -9.02
N TYR A 246 7.84 -29.85 -7.75
CA TYR A 246 6.59 -29.46 -7.10
C TYR A 246 6.26 -27.96 -7.26
N ARG A 247 7.22 -27.15 -7.75
CA ARG A 247 7.03 -25.72 -8.04
C ARG A 247 5.76 -25.38 -8.86
N PRO A 248 5.43 -26.07 -9.97
CA PRO A 248 4.20 -25.77 -10.71
C PRO A 248 2.93 -26.01 -9.89
N PHE A 249 2.91 -27.02 -9.01
CA PHE A 249 1.75 -27.29 -8.16
C PHE A 249 1.52 -26.19 -7.12
N PHE A 250 2.60 -25.68 -6.50
CA PHE A 250 2.50 -24.54 -5.59
C PHE A 250 2.06 -23.25 -6.30
N ALA A 251 2.54 -23.03 -7.53
CA ALA A 251 2.13 -21.90 -8.36
C ALA A 251 0.62 -21.94 -8.69
N ILE A 252 0.13 -23.12 -9.11
CA ILE A 252 -1.30 -23.33 -9.41
C ILE A 252 -2.13 -23.10 -8.14
N GLY A 253 -1.70 -23.63 -6.99
CA GLY A 253 -2.38 -23.42 -5.71
C GLY A 253 -2.46 -21.94 -5.31
N ALA A 254 -1.38 -21.18 -5.48
CA ALA A 254 -1.36 -19.75 -5.20
C ALA A 254 -2.29 -18.95 -6.13
N LEU A 255 -2.28 -19.26 -7.44
CA LEU A 255 -3.17 -18.61 -8.42
C LEU A 255 -4.64 -18.96 -8.16
N ALA A 256 -4.95 -20.19 -7.76
CA ALA A 256 -6.30 -20.61 -7.40
C ALA A 256 -6.83 -19.85 -6.17
N LEU A 257 -6.01 -19.70 -5.12
CA LEU A 257 -6.38 -18.92 -3.93
C LEU A 257 -6.59 -17.43 -4.23
N ILE A 258 -5.72 -16.84 -5.05
CA ILE A 258 -5.89 -15.45 -5.50
C ILE A 258 -7.16 -15.31 -6.35
N GLY A 259 -7.43 -16.27 -7.24
CA GLY A 259 -8.65 -16.31 -8.05
C GLY A 259 -9.91 -16.37 -7.21
N ILE A 260 -9.94 -17.20 -6.16
CA ILE A 260 -11.03 -17.27 -5.18
C ILE A 260 -11.16 -15.94 -4.43
N ALA A 261 -10.05 -15.34 -4.01
CA ALA A 261 -10.06 -14.05 -3.32
C ALA A 261 -10.59 -12.91 -4.22
N PHE A 262 -10.24 -12.91 -5.51
CA PHE A 262 -10.81 -12.01 -6.51
C PHE A 262 -12.30 -12.28 -6.71
N ALA A 263 -12.72 -13.55 -6.84
CA ALA A 263 -14.11 -13.92 -7.00
C ALA A 263 -14.95 -13.47 -5.79
N VAL A 264 -14.47 -13.63 -4.56
CA VAL A 264 -15.16 -13.18 -3.34
C VAL A 264 -15.18 -11.66 -3.24
N THR A 265 -14.07 -10.97 -3.57
CA THR A 265 -13.95 -9.51 -3.44
C THR A 265 -14.70 -8.74 -4.54
N TYR A 266 -14.85 -9.33 -5.74
CA TYR A 266 -15.55 -8.72 -6.87
C TYR A 266 -16.94 -9.31 -7.11
N ARG A 267 -17.38 -10.32 -6.34
CA ARG A 267 -18.77 -10.75 -6.32
C ARG A 267 -19.65 -9.57 -5.90
N ARG A 268 -20.68 -9.30 -6.71
CA ARG A 268 -21.63 -8.22 -6.47
C ARG A 268 -22.33 -8.47 -5.12
N GLN A 269 -22.13 -7.57 -4.16
CA GLN A 269 -22.89 -7.59 -2.92
C GLN A 269 -24.37 -7.34 -3.24
N PRO A 270 -25.31 -8.10 -2.65
CA PRO A 270 -26.74 -7.77 -2.73
C PRO A 270 -26.97 -6.39 -2.11
N LYS A 271 -27.92 -5.64 -2.68
CA LYS A 271 -28.19 -4.22 -2.39
C LYS A 271 -28.83 -3.97 -1.01
N GLU A 272 -28.47 -4.72 0.03
CA GLU A 272 -28.99 -4.54 1.39
C GLU A 272 -27.94 -4.93 2.43
N ALA A 273 -26.95 -4.05 2.63
CA ALA A 273 -26.18 -3.96 3.88
C ALA A 273 -25.26 -2.75 3.80
N CYS A 274 -25.82 -1.60 4.15
CA CYS A 274 -25.06 -0.42 4.51
C CYS A 274 -24.43 -0.67 5.87
N CYS A 275 -23.15 -1.08 5.91
CA CYS A 275 -22.17 -0.70 6.92
C CYS A 275 -20.81 -1.37 6.69
N LEU A 276 -19.76 -0.60 7.00
CA LEU A 276 -18.34 -0.94 7.20
C LEU A 276 -17.35 -0.80 6.03
N THR A 277 -16.63 0.34 6.12
CA THR A 277 -15.17 0.55 6.00
C THR A 277 -14.55 0.96 4.65
N PRO A 278 -13.50 1.82 4.67
CA PRO A 278 -12.70 2.24 3.50
C PRO A 278 -11.79 1.12 2.93
N THR A 279 -12.02 -0.13 3.33
CA THR A 279 -11.17 -1.29 3.03
C THR A 279 -11.27 -1.71 1.57
N HIS A 280 -12.36 -1.41 0.85
CA HIS A 280 -12.53 -1.96 -0.50
C HIS A 280 -11.43 -1.49 -1.49
N ARG A 281 -10.93 -0.25 -1.38
CA ARG A 281 -9.85 0.24 -2.26
C ARG A 281 -8.49 -0.35 -1.87
N ALA A 282 -8.16 -0.38 -0.58
CA ALA A 282 -6.91 -0.95 -0.08
C ALA A 282 -6.86 -2.48 -0.30
N GLN A 283 -7.98 -3.18 -0.14
CA GLN A 283 -8.11 -4.62 -0.38
C GLN A 283 -8.00 -4.95 -1.87
N ARG A 284 -8.62 -4.15 -2.76
CA ARG A 284 -8.41 -4.31 -4.22
C ARG A 284 -6.95 -4.07 -4.59
N PHE A 285 -6.34 -3.01 -4.06
CA PHE A 285 -4.93 -2.71 -4.30
C PHE A 285 -4.01 -3.84 -3.80
N GLY A 286 -4.26 -4.35 -2.60
CA GLY A 286 -3.52 -5.48 -2.03
C GLY A 286 -3.64 -6.76 -2.86
N LEU A 287 -4.82 -7.05 -3.41
CA LEU A 287 -5.03 -8.19 -4.31
C LEU A 287 -4.27 -8.05 -5.63
N TRP A 288 -4.26 -6.86 -6.22
CA TRP A 288 -3.47 -6.58 -7.43
C TRP A 288 -1.97 -6.64 -7.17
N LEU A 289 -1.49 -6.12 -6.03
CA LEU A 289 -0.10 -6.22 -5.61
C LEU A 289 0.32 -7.69 -5.41
N ALA A 290 -0.51 -8.50 -4.76
CA ALA A 290 -0.26 -9.93 -4.58
C ALA A 290 -0.18 -10.68 -5.92
N LEU A 291 -1.07 -10.38 -6.87
CA LEU A 291 -1.04 -10.95 -8.22
C LEU A 291 0.27 -10.59 -8.95
N VAL A 292 0.69 -9.33 -8.90
CA VAL A 292 1.95 -8.88 -9.52
C VAL A 292 3.15 -9.58 -8.91
N ILE A 293 3.20 -9.75 -7.58
CA ILE A 293 4.30 -10.45 -6.89
C ILE A 293 4.37 -11.92 -7.31
N VAL A 294 3.22 -12.61 -7.41
CA VAL A 294 3.19 -14.02 -7.86
C VAL A 294 3.63 -14.14 -9.31
N LEU A 295 3.15 -13.28 -10.20
CA LEU A 295 3.57 -13.27 -11.61
C LEU A 295 5.06 -12.95 -11.76
N ALA A 296 5.57 -11.96 -11.03
CA ALA A 296 6.99 -11.63 -11.00
C ALA A 296 7.82 -12.81 -10.50
N SER A 297 7.36 -13.53 -9.48
CA SER A 297 8.04 -14.73 -8.94
C SER A 297 8.04 -15.90 -9.94
N LEU A 298 7.03 -16.03 -10.79
CA LEU A 298 6.98 -17.05 -11.85
C LEU A 298 7.88 -16.69 -13.04
N VAL A 299 7.99 -15.41 -13.36
CA VAL A 299 8.81 -14.90 -14.46
C VAL A 299 10.30 -14.80 -14.06
N PHE A 300 10.59 -14.54 -12.78
CA PHE A 300 11.93 -14.29 -12.26
C PHE A 300 12.94 -15.44 -12.54
N PRO A 301 12.62 -16.74 -12.38
CA PRO A 301 13.54 -17.82 -12.74
C PRO A 301 13.88 -17.82 -14.23
N ALA A 302 12.92 -17.54 -15.11
CA ALA A 302 13.17 -17.48 -16.55
C ALA A 302 13.99 -16.23 -16.92
N LEU A 303 13.72 -15.10 -16.24
CA LEU A 303 14.47 -13.86 -16.41
C LEU A 303 15.92 -14.02 -15.94
N MET A 304 16.13 -14.60 -14.76
CA MET A 304 17.45 -14.87 -14.20
C MET A 304 18.21 -15.95 -14.98
N ALA A 305 17.53 -16.98 -15.48
CA ALA A 305 18.16 -17.96 -16.36
C ALA A 305 18.63 -17.32 -17.68
N ARG A 306 17.85 -16.40 -18.26
CA ARG A 306 18.25 -15.62 -19.45
C ARG A 306 19.42 -14.68 -19.13
N PHE A 307 19.37 -13.99 -17.99
CA PHE A 307 20.41 -13.07 -17.55
C PHE A 307 21.73 -13.78 -17.24
N ALA A 308 21.69 -14.89 -16.48
CA ALA A 308 22.84 -15.73 -16.18
C ALA A 308 23.47 -16.32 -17.45
N ARG A 309 22.64 -16.71 -18.43
CA ARG A 309 23.12 -17.20 -19.74
C ARG A 309 23.80 -16.09 -20.56
N SER A 310 23.36 -14.83 -20.44
CA SER A 310 24.01 -13.67 -21.08
C SER A 310 25.33 -13.25 -20.43
N ASN A 311 25.47 -13.41 -19.11
CA ASN A 311 26.75 -13.16 -18.43
C ASN A 311 27.74 -14.33 -18.59
N SER A 312 27.24 -15.55 -18.85
CA SER A 312 28.07 -16.74 -19.10
C SER A 312 28.67 -16.77 -20.52
N SER A 313 28.12 -16.01 -21.47
CA SER A 313 28.68 -15.87 -22.83
C SER A 313 29.99 -15.07 -22.85
N ILE A 314 30.32 -14.30 -21.82
CA ILE A 314 31.62 -13.62 -21.72
C ILE A 314 32.73 -14.59 -21.26
N SER A 315 32.41 -15.60 -20.43
CA SER A 315 33.41 -16.60 -19.98
C SER A 315 33.68 -17.74 -20.97
N SER A 316 32.83 -17.94 -21.98
CA SER A 316 32.94 -19.10 -22.88
C SER A 316 33.61 -18.78 -24.22
N ALA A 317 33.63 -17.52 -24.65
CA ALA A 317 34.21 -17.13 -25.94
C ALA A 317 35.73 -16.89 -25.89
N ALA A 318 36.36 -16.84 -24.70
CA ALA A 318 37.80 -16.65 -24.55
C ALA A 318 38.62 -17.97 -24.45
N MET A 319 37.98 -19.12 -24.64
CA MET A 319 38.55 -20.45 -24.35
C MET A 319 38.89 -21.29 -25.60
N SER A 320 39.08 -20.67 -26.77
CA SER A 320 39.21 -21.42 -28.04
C SER A 320 40.49 -21.19 -28.84
N VAL A 321 41.61 -20.79 -28.22
CA VAL A 321 42.95 -21.00 -28.83
C VAL A 321 43.98 -21.34 -27.74
N GLY A 322 44.54 -22.56 -27.78
CA GLY A 322 45.72 -22.95 -26.99
C GLY A 322 45.51 -23.47 -25.56
N VAL A 323 44.27 -23.67 -25.10
CA VAL A 323 43.98 -24.15 -23.74
C VAL A 323 43.86 -25.68 -23.72
N ARG A 324 44.67 -26.36 -22.92
CA ARG A 324 44.61 -27.81 -22.67
C ARG A 324 43.97 -28.07 -21.31
N SER A 325 43.31 -29.22 -21.17
CA SER A 325 42.70 -29.66 -19.91
C SER A 325 43.41 -30.89 -19.34
N PHE A 326 43.63 -30.93 -18.03
CA PHE A 326 44.13 -32.09 -17.31
C PHE A 326 43.21 -32.38 -16.13
N SER A 327 42.69 -33.62 -16.06
CA SER A 327 41.85 -34.07 -14.96
C SER A 327 42.57 -35.08 -14.04
N PHE A 328 42.26 -35.00 -12.76
CA PHE A 328 42.79 -35.88 -11.73
C PHE A 328 41.77 -36.03 -10.59
N ARG A 329 41.91 -37.10 -9.80
CA ARG A 329 41.02 -37.36 -8.67
C ARG A 329 41.55 -36.73 -7.40
N ILE A 330 40.64 -36.37 -6.50
CA ILE A 330 40.96 -35.84 -5.17
C ILE A 330 40.23 -36.67 -4.13
N GLU A 331 40.99 -37.20 -3.18
CA GLU A 331 40.46 -37.89 -1.99
C GLU A 331 40.59 -37.01 -0.75
N GLY A 332 39.76 -37.26 0.28
CA GLY A 332 39.84 -36.57 1.56
C GLY A 332 39.18 -35.19 1.62
N MET A 333 38.38 -34.78 0.63
CA MET A 333 37.62 -33.52 0.72
C MET A 333 36.45 -33.65 1.69
N SER A 334 36.50 -32.92 2.79
CA SER A 334 35.53 -33.00 3.90
C SER A 334 34.22 -32.24 3.64
N CYS A 335 34.17 -31.34 2.66
CA CYS A 335 33.02 -30.46 2.40
C CYS A 335 33.05 -29.84 0.99
N PRO A 336 31.90 -29.45 0.39
CA PRO A 336 31.85 -28.62 -0.82
C PRO A 336 32.65 -27.31 -0.73
N SER A 337 32.84 -26.74 0.46
CA SER A 337 33.69 -25.56 0.67
C SER A 337 35.17 -25.86 0.40
N CYS A 338 35.63 -27.07 0.75
CA CYS A 338 36.99 -27.52 0.47
C CYS A 338 37.24 -27.59 -1.05
N ALA A 339 36.26 -28.05 -1.83
CA ALA A 339 36.36 -28.11 -3.29
C ALA A 339 36.56 -26.71 -3.92
N LEU A 340 35.88 -25.69 -3.40
CA LEU A 340 36.06 -24.30 -3.87
C LEU A 340 37.42 -23.74 -3.49
N ALA A 341 37.89 -23.99 -2.26
CA ALA A 341 39.21 -23.55 -1.82
C ALA A 341 40.32 -24.20 -2.66
N ILE A 342 40.20 -25.49 -2.98
CA ILE A 342 41.12 -26.20 -3.86
C ILE A 342 41.07 -25.60 -5.28
N ALA A 343 39.88 -25.35 -5.84
CA ALA A 343 39.76 -24.72 -7.16
C ALA A 343 40.45 -23.35 -7.23
N ALA A 344 40.27 -22.53 -6.19
CA ALA A 344 40.91 -21.22 -6.08
C ALA A 344 42.44 -21.32 -5.99
N ASN A 345 42.96 -22.28 -5.21
CA ASN A 345 44.40 -22.50 -5.08
C ASN A 345 45.02 -23.02 -6.39
N LEU A 346 44.34 -23.92 -7.09
CA LEU A 346 44.79 -24.42 -8.39
C LEU A 346 44.81 -23.32 -9.46
N LYS A 347 43.87 -22.37 -9.40
CA LYS A 347 43.83 -21.22 -10.31
C LYS A 347 45.00 -20.23 -10.09
N ARG A 348 45.61 -20.23 -8.91
CA ARG A 348 46.79 -19.39 -8.60
C ARG A 348 48.11 -19.97 -9.12
N LEU A 349 48.11 -21.22 -9.58
CA LEU A 349 49.30 -21.85 -10.14
C LEU A 349 49.67 -21.17 -11.48
N PRO A 350 50.97 -21.05 -11.78
CA PRO A 350 51.41 -20.46 -13.03
C PRO A 350 50.84 -21.24 -14.22
N ASN A 351 50.50 -20.53 -15.29
CA ASN A 351 49.97 -21.09 -16.54
C ASN A 351 48.55 -21.67 -16.47
N VAL A 352 47.85 -21.59 -15.33
CA VAL A 352 46.45 -22.02 -15.19
C VAL A 352 45.48 -20.89 -15.56
N VAL A 353 44.62 -21.16 -16.54
CA VAL A 353 43.56 -20.24 -17.02
C VAL A 353 42.31 -20.36 -16.15
N ASP A 354 41.90 -21.60 -15.86
CA ASP A 354 40.73 -21.90 -15.05
C ASP A 354 40.91 -23.26 -14.35
N ALA A 355 40.28 -23.43 -13.19
CA ALA A 355 40.29 -24.69 -12.46
C ALA A 355 38.91 -24.96 -11.88
N ARG A 356 38.39 -26.17 -12.10
CA ARG A 356 37.06 -26.58 -11.66
C ARG A 356 37.17 -27.87 -10.87
N VAL A 357 36.55 -27.90 -9.69
CA VAL A 357 36.54 -29.08 -8.81
C VAL A 357 35.09 -29.50 -8.61
N ASN A 358 34.80 -30.76 -8.90
CA ASN A 358 33.48 -31.35 -8.70
C ASN A 358 33.52 -32.23 -7.45
N PHE A 359 32.90 -31.74 -6.36
CA PHE A 359 32.82 -32.46 -5.09
C PHE A 359 32.06 -33.79 -5.21
N GLU A 360 30.93 -33.83 -5.94
CA GLU A 360 30.11 -35.04 -6.07
C GLU A 360 30.84 -36.17 -6.82
N LYS A 361 31.73 -35.81 -7.77
CA LYS A 361 32.51 -36.79 -8.54
C LYS A 361 33.92 -37.05 -8.00
N GLY A 362 34.37 -36.26 -7.03
CA GLY A 362 35.75 -36.31 -6.52
C GLY A 362 36.81 -36.02 -7.59
N GLU A 363 36.48 -35.18 -8.58
CA GLU A 363 37.33 -34.93 -9.75
C GLU A 363 37.63 -33.44 -9.91
N ALA A 364 38.88 -33.11 -10.20
CA ALA A 364 39.34 -31.76 -10.51
C ALA A 364 39.83 -31.69 -11.95
N THR A 365 39.47 -30.62 -12.65
CA THR A 365 39.90 -30.30 -14.01
C THR A 365 40.63 -28.96 -14.02
N ILE A 366 41.88 -28.96 -14.46
CA ILE A 366 42.70 -27.76 -14.63
C ILE A 366 42.78 -27.44 -16.12
N PHE A 367 42.52 -26.19 -16.48
CA PHE A 367 42.70 -25.64 -17.81
C PHE A 367 43.95 -24.76 -17.81
N TYR A 368 44.92 -25.07 -18.66
CA TYR A 368 46.21 -24.39 -18.69
C TYR A 368 46.65 -24.06 -20.12
N ARG A 369 47.53 -23.07 -20.26
CA ARG A 369 48.21 -22.75 -21.52
C ARG A 369 49.65 -23.25 -21.49
N ASP A 370 50.11 -23.76 -22.62
CA ASP A 370 51.49 -24.20 -22.88
C ASP A 370 51.97 -25.40 -22.05
N THR A 371 52.20 -25.23 -20.75
CA THR A 371 52.81 -26.24 -19.86
C THR A 371 51.98 -26.49 -18.60
N LEU A 372 51.82 -27.78 -18.26
CA LEU A 372 51.14 -28.18 -17.04
C LEU A 372 52.03 -27.84 -15.83
N PRO A 373 51.49 -27.25 -14.75
CA PRO A 373 52.23 -27.08 -13.49
C PRO A 373 52.80 -28.40 -12.99
N SER A 374 53.91 -28.36 -12.25
CA SER A 374 54.52 -29.58 -11.71
C SER A 374 53.52 -30.34 -10.83
N LYS A 375 53.57 -31.68 -10.89
CA LYS A 375 52.68 -32.53 -10.09
C LYS A 375 52.80 -32.23 -8.60
N ASP A 376 53.99 -31.87 -8.13
CA ASP A 376 54.23 -31.50 -6.74
C ASP A 376 53.54 -30.19 -6.36
N ALA A 377 53.54 -29.18 -7.24
CA ALA A 377 52.82 -27.93 -7.00
C ALA A 377 51.29 -28.14 -6.97
N ILE A 378 50.78 -29.01 -7.84
CA ILE A 378 49.36 -29.39 -7.85
C ILE A 378 49.00 -30.16 -6.57
N ALA A 379 49.85 -31.11 -6.16
CA ALA A 379 49.64 -31.87 -4.93
C ALA A 379 49.69 -30.98 -3.69
N GLN A 380 50.61 -30.01 -3.64
CA GLN A 380 50.73 -29.05 -2.54
C GLN A 380 49.51 -28.13 -2.44
N ALA A 381 49.02 -27.64 -3.59
CA ALA A 381 47.80 -26.83 -3.64
C ALA A 381 46.57 -27.60 -3.11
N VAL A 382 46.49 -28.90 -3.37
CA VAL A 382 45.40 -29.76 -2.88
C VAL A 382 45.59 -30.12 -1.40
N ALA A 383 46.81 -30.42 -0.97
CA ALA A 383 47.16 -30.74 0.42
C ALA A 383 46.94 -29.58 1.39
N SER A 384 47.01 -28.33 0.91
CA SER A 384 46.73 -27.13 1.72
C SER A 384 45.31 -27.08 2.30
N VAL A 385 44.39 -27.91 1.79
CA VAL A 385 42.99 -28.01 2.23
C VAL A 385 42.65 -29.46 2.62
N GLU A 386 43.62 -30.19 3.17
CA GLU A 386 43.51 -31.59 3.61
C GLU A 386 43.17 -32.61 2.50
N GLY A 387 43.21 -32.22 1.23
CA GLY A 387 42.98 -33.11 0.11
C GLY A 387 44.22 -33.90 -0.31
N ARG A 388 44.03 -35.07 -0.91
CA ARG A 388 45.09 -35.85 -1.56
C ARG A 388 44.83 -35.97 -3.06
N ALA A 389 45.73 -35.44 -3.87
CA ALA A 389 45.65 -35.53 -5.33
C ALA A 389 46.13 -36.91 -5.83
N ILE A 390 45.30 -37.59 -6.63
CA ILE A 390 45.62 -38.85 -7.29
C ILE A 390 45.73 -38.62 -8.79
N PHE A 391 46.97 -38.68 -9.27
CA PHE A 391 47.27 -38.53 -10.70
C PHE A 391 47.08 -39.86 -11.44
N PRO A 392 46.51 -39.86 -12.65
CA PRO A 392 46.46 -41.05 -13.47
C PRO A 392 47.87 -41.57 -13.77
N LYS A 393 48.10 -42.88 -13.63
CA LYS A 393 49.34 -43.53 -14.07
C LYS A 393 49.45 -43.35 -15.59
N ARG A 394 50.57 -42.80 -16.07
CA ARG A 394 50.84 -42.77 -17.53
C ARG A 394 50.90 -44.23 -18.01
N ARG A 395 50.09 -44.58 -19.01
CA ARG A 395 50.33 -45.78 -19.83
C ARG A 395 51.53 -45.54 -20.72
#